data_AF-A0A0S8HBY6-F1
#
_entry.id   AF-A0A0S8HBY6-F1
#
_cell.length_a   1.000
_cell.length_b   1.000
_cell.length_c   1.000
_cell.angle_alpha   90.00
_cell.angle_beta   90.00
_cell.angle_gamma   90.00
#
_symmetry.space_group_name_H-M   'P 1'
#
loop_
_entity.id
_entity.type
_entity.pdbx_description
1 polymer ?
#
loop_
_entity_poly.entity_id
_entity_poly.type
_entity_poly.pdbx_seq_one_letter_code
_entity_poly.pdbx_strand_id
1 'polypeptide(L)'
;MSHRRSIVASAFLLVGLGALVAFAWQQEGWKTPPAVEHALEGRDNCMMCHKAGVMEAVPDAPANHADWPNDICLMCHAKDAAVQTTAPSAITHPIEGRDNCWMCHKPGAMEPVPDAPANHEGRDNKYCTLCHAPAS
;
A
#
# COMPACT_ATOMS: atom_id res chain seq x y z
N MET A 1 -72.66 -10.09 -12.96
CA MET A 1 -71.61 -9.79 -11.94
C MET A 1 -70.28 -10.30 -12.48
N SER A 2 -69.70 -9.76 -13.55
CA SER A 2 -69.00 -8.47 -13.74
C SER A 2 -67.97 -8.09 -12.68
N HIS A 3 -66.73 -7.91 -13.16
CA HIS A 3 -65.53 -7.31 -12.56
C HIS A 3 -64.63 -8.17 -11.67
N ARG A 4 -63.82 -9.03 -12.32
CA ARG A 4 -62.41 -9.23 -11.94
C ARG A 4 -61.63 -7.96 -12.27
N ARG A 5 -61.09 -7.29 -11.27
CA ARG A 5 -60.03 -6.27 -11.40
C ARG A 5 -59.15 -6.32 -10.16
N SER A 6 -57.89 -5.93 -10.37
CA SER A 6 -56.89 -5.54 -9.37
C SER A 6 -55.94 -6.68 -8.96
N ILE A 7 -54.61 -6.59 -8.99
CA ILE A 7 -53.62 -5.54 -9.33
C ILE A 7 -52.35 -6.32 -9.77
N VAL A 8 -51.75 -5.93 -10.90
CA VAL A 8 -50.35 -6.25 -11.25
C VAL A 8 -49.63 -4.90 -11.36
N ALA A 9 -48.33 -4.89 -11.02
CA ALA A 9 -47.43 -3.75 -10.88
C ALA A 9 -47.43 -3.19 -9.43
N SER A 10 -46.33 -3.26 -8.68
CA SER A 10 -45.05 -2.66 -9.05
C SER A 10 -43.91 -3.33 -8.28
N ALA A 11 -42.95 -3.91 -8.99
CA ALA A 11 -41.74 -4.48 -8.42
C ALA A 11 -40.53 -4.01 -9.22
N PHE A 12 -40.21 -2.71 -9.18
CA PHE A 12 -38.97 -2.18 -9.71
C PHE A 12 -38.67 -0.86 -9.01
N LEU A 13 -37.72 -0.84 -8.06
CA LEU A 13 -36.81 0.29 -7.73
C LEU A 13 -36.10 0.07 -6.38
N LEU A 14 -35.30 -1.00 -6.23
CA LEU A 14 -34.34 -1.14 -5.11
C LEU A 14 -33.05 -1.86 -5.53
N VAL A 15 -32.37 -1.41 -6.59
CA VAL A 15 -31.03 -1.92 -6.96
C VAL A 15 -30.04 -0.79 -7.30
N GLY A 16 -30.16 0.37 -6.65
CA GLY A 16 -29.36 1.56 -6.98
C GLY A 16 -28.28 1.98 -5.97
N LEU A 17 -28.28 1.46 -4.75
CA LEU A 17 -27.43 2.00 -3.65
C LEU A 17 -26.23 1.13 -3.26
N GLY A 18 -26.18 -0.15 -3.64
CA GLY A 18 -25.08 -1.05 -3.25
C GLY A 18 -23.78 -0.82 -4.02
N ALA A 19 -23.86 -0.35 -5.27
CA ALA A 19 -22.68 -0.23 -6.14
C ALA A 19 -21.80 1.00 -5.82
N LEU A 20 -22.34 2.03 -5.16
CA LEU A 20 -21.59 3.25 -4.83
C LEU A 20 -20.66 3.05 -3.62
N VAL A 21 -20.95 2.09 -2.74
CA VAL A 21 -20.13 1.85 -1.54
C VAL A 21 -18.86 1.06 -1.85
N ALA A 22 -18.91 0.17 -2.85
CA ALA A 22 -17.75 -0.61 -3.29
C ALA A 22 -16.70 0.25 -4.04
N PHE A 23 -17.12 1.35 -4.68
CA PHE A 23 -16.23 2.25 -5.42
C PHE A 23 -15.46 3.24 -4.52
N ALA A 24 -15.85 3.40 -3.25
CA ALA A 24 -15.27 4.40 -2.35
C ALA A 24 -13.97 3.96 -1.65
N TRP A 25 -13.59 2.68 -1.72
CA TRP A 25 -12.43 2.15 -0.99
C TRP A 25 -11.17 2.04 -1.87
N GLN A 26 -11.32 2.19 -3.18
CA GLN A 26 -10.28 1.87 -4.16
C GLN A 26 -9.36 3.06 -4.53
N GLN A 27 -9.51 4.23 -3.87
CA GLN A 27 -8.96 5.51 -4.35
C GLN A 27 -7.75 6.04 -3.58
N GLU A 28 -7.27 5.36 -2.54
CA GLU A 28 -6.12 5.88 -1.79
C GLU A 28 -4.81 5.43 -2.47
N GLY A 29 -4.44 6.14 -3.53
CA GLY A 29 -3.11 6.05 -4.13
C GLY A 29 -2.00 6.29 -3.09
N TRP A 30 -0.75 6.04 -3.49
CA TRP A 30 0.43 6.19 -2.64
C TRP A 30 0.43 7.53 -1.88
N LYS A 31 0.45 7.46 -0.54
CA LYS A 31 0.64 8.62 0.34
C LYS A 31 2.10 8.66 0.77
N THR A 32 2.80 9.72 0.38
CA THR A 32 4.21 9.92 0.77
C THR A 32 4.33 9.97 2.30
N PRO A 33 5.14 9.10 2.91
CA PRO A 33 5.36 9.10 4.35
C PRO A 33 6.13 10.35 4.78
N PRO A 34 5.92 10.87 6.01
CA PRO A 34 6.69 12.01 6.50
C PRO A 34 8.17 11.66 6.59
N ALA A 35 9.06 12.59 6.24
CA ALA A 35 10.49 12.40 6.42
C ALA A 35 10.90 12.60 7.89
N VAL A 36 11.98 11.95 8.31
CA VAL A 36 12.60 12.14 9.63
C VAL A 36 13.12 13.58 9.73
N GLU A 37 12.66 14.36 10.71
CA GLU A 37 13.05 15.76 10.88
C GLU A 37 14.14 16.01 11.93
N HIS A 38 14.65 14.96 12.55
CA HIS A 38 15.71 15.03 13.55
C HIS A 38 16.94 14.22 13.14
N ALA A 39 18.07 14.52 13.78
CA ALA A 39 19.29 13.73 13.59
C ALA A 39 19.11 12.30 14.14
N LEU A 40 19.86 11.31 13.64
CA LEU A 40 19.74 9.91 14.06
C LEU A 40 20.83 9.47 15.05
N GLU A 41 21.81 10.33 15.33
CA GLU A 41 22.92 10.03 16.23
C GLU A 41 22.39 9.67 17.63
N GLY A 42 22.58 8.41 18.03
CA GLY A 42 22.06 7.86 19.29
C GLY A 42 20.54 7.63 19.32
N ARG A 43 19.86 7.65 18.17
CA ARG A 43 18.40 7.48 18.01
C ARG A 43 18.04 6.55 16.85
N ASP A 44 18.85 5.51 16.66
CA ASP A 44 18.71 4.51 15.60
C ASP A 44 17.53 3.55 15.83
N ASN A 45 17.10 3.33 17.08
CA ASN A 45 15.90 2.57 17.40
C ASN A 45 14.66 3.48 17.45
N CYS A 46 14.03 3.72 16.30
CA CYS A 46 12.87 4.59 16.11
C CYS A 46 11.73 4.28 17.09
N MET A 47 11.48 3.01 17.37
CA MET A 47 10.37 2.57 18.23
C MET A 47 10.62 2.79 19.73
N MET A 48 11.81 3.28 20.13
CA MET A 48 12.03 3.74 21.51
C MET A 48 11.26 5.03 21.84
N CYS A 49 10.91 5.82 20.82
CA CYS A 49 10.18 7.07 20.98
C CYS A 49 8.86 7.09 20.22
N HIS A 50 8.81 6.51 19.01
CA HIS A 50 7.64 6.52 18.15
C HIS A 50 6.66 5.36 18.41
N LYS A 51 6.91 4.49 19.39
CA LYS A 51 5.93 3.47 19.74
C LYS A 51 4.75 4.10 20.48
N ALA A 52 3.54 3.66 20.11
CA ALA A 52 2.29 4.13 20.69
C ALA A 52 2.34 4.28 22.22
N GLY A 53 2.16 5.51 22.70
CA GLY A 53 2.08 5.85 24.11
C GLY A 53 3.40 5.76 24.91
N VAL A 54 4.55 5.65 24.25
CA VAL A 54 5.86 5.64 24.94
C VAL A 54 6.34 7.05 25.27
N MET A 55 6.09 8.04 24.41
CA MET A 55 6.53 9.42 24.62
C MET A 55 5.50 10.42 24.07
N GLU A 56 4.70 11.01 24.95
CA GLU A 56 3.59 11.93 24.60
C GLU A 56 3.99 13.09 23.67
N ALA A 57 5.22 13.60 23.80
CA ALA A 57 5.72 14.70 22.98
C ALA A 57 6.17 14.28 21.56
N VAL A 58 6.17 12.98 21.25
CA VAL A 58 6.62 12.41 19.98
C VAL A 58 5.42 11.78 19.28
N PRO A 59 5.22 12.03 17.97
CA PRO A 59 4.16 11.39 17.22
C PRO A 59 4.30 9.87 17.21
N ASP A 60 3.21 9.17 17.50
CA ASP A 60 3.15 7.72 17.43
C ASP A 60 3.24 7.22 15.98
N ALA A 61 3.93 6.10 15.79
CA ALA A 61 3.90 5.33 14.57
C ALA A 61 2.47 4.81 14.33
N PRO A 62 1.99 4.78 13.08
CA PRO A 62 0.64 4.28 12.78
C PRO A 62 0.46 2.82 13.25
N ALA A 63 -0.75 2.46 13.65
CA ALA A 63 -1.03 1.13 14.20
C ALA A 63 -0.65 -0.04 13.26
N ASN A 64 -0.72 0.17 11.95
CA ASN A 64 -0.31 -0.84 10.95
C ASN A 64 1.22 -1.02 10.82
N HIS A 65 2.02 -0.27 11.59
CA HIS A 65 3.47 -0.43 11.67
C HIS A 65 3.91 -1.25 12.89
N ALA A 66 2.97 -1.72 13.73
CA ALA A 66 3.28 -2.38 14.99
C ALA A 66 4.19 -3.61 14.85
N ASP A 67 4.09 -4.32 13.72
CA ASP A 67 4.86 -5.54 13.43
C ASP A 67 6.08 -5.28 12.54
N TRP A 68 6.35 -4.02 12.17
CA TRP A 68 7.49 -3.71 11.30
C TRP A 68 8.78 -3.68 12.11
N PRO A 69 9.83 -4.40 11.67
CA PRO A 69 11.13 -4.26 12.28
C PRO A 69 11.71 -2.86 12.03
N ASN A 70 12.54 -2.42 12.98
CA ASN A 70 13.07 -1.06 13.01
C ASN A 70 13.91 -0.68 11.78
N ASP A 71 14.54 -1.67 11.14
CA ASP A 71 15.35 -1.48 9.93
C ASP A 71 14.53 -1.01 8.71
N ILE A 72 13.22 -1.24 8.71
CA ILE A 72 12.33 -0.79 7.62
C ILE A 72 12.01 0.71 7.72
N CYS A 73 12.06 1.31 8.92
CA CYS A 73 11.61 2.70 9.12
C CYS A 73 12.29 3.68 8.15
N LEU A 74 13.61 3.56 8.00
CA LEU A 74 14.39 4.45 7.13
C LEU A 74 14.24 4.14 5.63
N MET A 75 13.66 3.00 5.25
CA MET A 75 13.34 2.73 3.84
C MET A 75 12.27 3.70 3.30
N CYS A 76 11.43 4.22 4.19
CA CYS A 76 10.33 5.12 3.86
C CYS A 76 10.58 6.53 4.39
N HIS A 77 11.03 6.67 5.63
CA HIS A 77 11.07 7.94 6.34
C HIS A 77 12.43 8.68 6.21
N ALA A 78 13.49 8.06 5.65
CA ALA A 78 14.73 8.82 5.42
C ALA A 78 14.47 9.98 4.44
N LYS A 79 15.12 11.13 4.65
CA LYS A 79 14.92 12.33 3.80
C LYS A 79 15.24 12.06 2.32
N ASP A 80 16.17 11.16 2.06
CA ASP A 80 16.64 10.73 0.75
C ASP A 80 16.05 9.38 0.30
N ALA A 81 15.07 8.83 1.02
CA ALA A 81 14.37 7.63 0.58
C ALA A 81 13.66 7.88 -0.76
N ALA A 82 13.74 6.94 -1.70
CA ALA A 82 13.19 7.09 -3.05
C ALA A 82 11.70 7.46 -3.05
N VAL A 83 10.96 6.96 -2.07
CA VAL A 83 9.52 7.21 -1.93
C VAL A 83 9.16 8.65 -1.53
N GLN A 84 10.14 9.45 -1.08
CA GLN A 84 9.97 10.87 -0.80
C GLN A 84 9.82 11.69 -2.09
N THR A 85 10.42 11.23 -3.20
CA THR A 85 10.40 11.95 -4.49
C THR A 85 9.60 11.24 -5.56
N THR A 86 9.36 9.94 -5.43
CA THR A 86 8.75 9.13 -6.48
C THR A 86 7.82 8.09 -5.89
N ALA A 87 6.55 8.14 -6.27
CA ALA A 87 5.58 7.12 -5.89
C ALA A 87 5.94 5.76 -6.53
N PRO A 88 5.82 4.64 -5.81
CA PRO A 88 5.98 3.30 -6.39
C PRO A 88 4.94 3.03 -7.47
N SER A 89 5.32 2.31 -8.52
CA SER A 89 4.38 1.81 -9.52
C SER A 89 3.53 0.66 -8.98
N ALA A 90 2.29 0.55 -9.46
CA ALA A 90 1.44 -0.59 -9.16
C ALA A 90 1.93 -1.86 -9.88
N ILE A 91 1.66 -3.03 -9.28
CA ILE A 91 1.89 -4.34 -9.88
C ILE A 91 0.75 -4.60 -10.86
N THR A 92 1.09 -4.77 -12.15
CA THR A 92 0.12 -4.87 -13.25
C THR A 92 -0.27 -6.31 -13.60
N HIS A 93 0.20 -7.28 -12.82
CA HIS A 93 -0.08 -8.71 -13.02
C HIS A 93 -0.43 -9.41 -11.69
N PRO A 94 -1.11 -10.57 -11.73
CA PRO A 94 -1.34 -11.39 -10.54
C PRO A 94 -0.02 -11.86 -9.90
N ILE A 95 0.03 -11.92 -8.57
CA ILE A 95 1.23 -12.34 -7.82
C ILE A 95 1.18 -13.83 -7.48
N GLU A 96 -0.01 -14.46 -7.51
CA GLU A 96 -0.21 -15.85 -7.13
C GLU A 96 0.73 -16.78 -7.94
N GLY A 97 1.62 -17.49 -7.22
CA GLY A 97 2.63 -18.36 -7.82
C GLY A 97 3.85 -17.64 -8.41
N ARG A 98 3.98 -16.32 -8.19
CA ARG A 98 5.05 -15.43 -8.65
C ARG A 98 5.60 -14.57 -7.51
N ASP A 99 5.65 -15.14 -6.30
CA ASP A 99 6.02 -14.42 -5.08
C ASP A 99 7.48 -13.94 -5.08
N ASN A 100 8.35 -14.59 -5.85
CA ASN A 100 9.74 -14.16 -6.05
C ASN A 100 9.86 -13.20 -7.24
N CYS A 101 9.63 -11.91 -6.99
CA CYS A 101 9.69 -10.81 -7.97
C CYS A 101 11.02 -10.79 -8.74
N TRP A 102 12.13 -11.13 -8.07
CA TRP A 102 13.47 -11.14 -8.68
C TRP A 102 13.66 -12.20 -9.76
N MET A 103 12.78 -13.21 -9.86
CA MET A 103 12.84 -14.20 -10.95
C MET A 103 12.65 -13.56 -12.32
N CYS A 104 11.89 -12.47 -12.41
CA CYS A 104 11.58 -11.80 -13.69
C CYS A 104 12.08 -10.36 -13.73
N HIS A 105 12.11 -9.65 -12.59
CA HIS A 105 12.48 -8.23 -12.52
C HIS A 105 13.96 -7.97 -12.19
N LYS A 106 14.80 -9.01 -12.08
CA LYS A 106 16.26 -8.81 -11.99
C LYS A 106 16.79 -8.34 -13.36
N PRO A 107 17.79 -7.43 -13.39
CA PRO A 107 18.42 -7.00 -14.63
C PRO A 107 18.68 -8.12 -15.65
N GLY A 108 18.01 -8.05 -16.79
CA GLY A 108 18.14 -8.98 -17.91
C GLY A 108 17.58 -10.39 -17.68
N ALA A 109 16.74 -10.60 -16.66
CA ALA A 109 16.21 -11.92 -16.33
C ALA A 109 15.16 -12.43 -17.34
N MET A 110 14.28 -11.56 -17.82
CA MET A 110 13.18 -11.96 -18.70
C MET A 110 12.70 -10.82 -19.61
N GLU A 111 13.09 -10.81 -20.88
CA GLU A 111 12.49 -9.87 -21.86
C GLU A 111 11.08 -10.36 -22.27
N PRO A 112 10.05 -9.49 -22.38
CA PRO A 112 10.05 -8.03 -22.26
C PRO A 112 9.62 -7.48 -20.89
N VAL A 113 9.88 -8.22 -19.80
CA VAL A 113 9.57 -7.75 -18.44
C VAL A 113 10.55 -6.64 -18.05
N PRO A 114 10.05 -5.48 -17.58
CA PRO A 114 10.93 -4.39 -17.14
C PRO A 114 11.79 -4.80 -15.93
N ASP A 115 13.06 -4.43 -15.99
CA ASP A 115 13.98 -4.59 -14.86
C ASP A 115 13.61 -3.66 -13.70
N ALA A 116 13.87 -4.12 -12.47
CA ALA A 116 13.82 -3.27 -11.30
C ALA A 116 14.88 -2.16 -11.40
N PRO A 117 14.60 -0.94 -10.92
CA PRO A 117 15.56 0.15 -10.97
C PRO A 117 16.85 -0.17 -10.20
N ALA A 118 17.98 0.40 -10.61
CA ALA A 118 19.29 0.11 -9.99
C ALA A 118 19.34 0.36 -8.47
N ASN A 119 18.58 1.32 -7.95
CA ASN A 119 18.47 1.58 -6.50
C ASN A 119 17.68 0.51 -5.72
N HIS A 120 17.23 -0.56 -6.39
CA HIS A 120 16.64 -1.75 -5.78
C HIS A 120 17.64 -2.89 -5.64
N GLU A 121 18.87 -2.74 -6.14
CA GLU A 121 19.92 -3.77 -6.00
C GLU A 121 20.14 -4.12 -4.51
N GLY A 122 20.14 -5.42 -4.21
CA GLY A 122 20.31 -5.93 -2.85
C GLY A 122 19.07 -5.89 -1.96
N ARG A 123 17.93 -5.37 -2.42
CA ARG A 123 16.67 -5.43 -1.65
C ARG A 123 16.15 -6.86 -1.58
N ASP A 124 15.80 -7.28 -0.37
CA ASP A 124 15.13 -8.56 -0.14
C ASP A 124 13.76 -8.56 -0.84
N ASN A 125 13.43 -9.69 -1.48
CA ASN A 125 12.18 -9.90 -2.20
C ASN A 125 10.94 -9.62 -1.33
N LYS A 126 11.01 -9.91 -0.03
CA LYS A 126 9.89 -9.71 0.89
C LYS A 126 9.46 -8.23 1.02
N TYR A 127 10.30 -7.29 0.59
CA TYR A 127 10.03 -5.87 0.65
C TYR A 127 9.39 -5.29 -0.61
N CYS A 128 9.34 -6.04 -1.72
CA CYS A 128 8.80 -5.54 -2.98
C CYS A 128 7.33 -5.09 -2.84
N THR A 129 6.52 -5.89 -2.16
CA THR A 129 5.09 -5.64 -1.95
C THR A 129 4.79 -4.63 -0.83
N LEU A 130 5.82 -4.15 -0.11
CA LEU A 130 5.64 -3.03 0.84
C LEU A 130 5.41 -1.71 0.11
N CYS A 131 6.09 -1.52 -1.03
CA CYS A 131 5.98 -0.31 -1.84
C CYS A 131 5.06 -0.51 -3.04
N HIS A 132 5.17 -1.65 -3.71
CA HIS A 132 4.42 -1.96 -4.92
C HIS A 132 3.16 -2.74 -4.58
N ALA A 133 1.99 -2.08 -4.66
CA ALA A 133 0.70 -2.72 -4.45
C ALA A 133 0.10 -3.21 -5.78
N PRO A 134 -0.74 -4.26 -5.79
CA PRO A 134 -1.53 -4.64 -6.96
C PRO A 134 -2.32 -3.46 -7.51
N ALA A 135 -2.43 -3.38 -8.84
CA ALA A 135 -3.32 -2.44 -9.48
C ALA A 135 -4.77 -2.72 -9.05
N SER A 136 -5.46 -1.66 -8.65
CA SER A 136 -6.83 -1.67 -8.12
C SER A 136 -7.91 -1.73 -9.19
#